data_AF-V5H7Q0-F1
#
_entry.id   AF-V5H7Q0-F1
#
_cell.length_a   1.000
_cell.length_b   1.000
_cell.length_c   1.000
_cell.angle_alpha   90.00
_cell.angle_beta   90.00
_cell.angle_gamma   90.00
#
_symmetry.space_group_name_H-M   'P 1'
#
loop_
_entity.id
_entity.type
_entity.pdbx_description
1 polymer ?
#
loop_
_entity_poly.entity_id
_entity_poly.type
_entity_poly.pdbx_seq_one_letter_code
_entity_poly.pdbx_strand_id
1 'polypeptide(L)'
;TELLASRLGLDEVGALQLVEKHPCLLTQEPGRLERVLELLLGAGVSREAILKDPWVFRHNEEVMRARVERVSQAGTPVRPWMLRCPEETLERHLERWSARRTALGPHTDTLHYLAERLRCSGAYVRFLADRNPRLLTINAPKLKQVLDLLFANGYTPEQVCLFPRVLSCSLGRLERRLSTLRALPGAGESTLPSLYLLNATEKEFVRACRRRLLEQQQYSRQG
;
A
#
# COMPACT_ATOMS: atom_id res chain seq x y z
N THR A 1 2.52 20.34 33.92
CA THR A 1 3.48 20.46 32.79
C THR A 1 4.75 19.68 33.06
N GLU A 2 5.31 19.75 34.27
CA GLU A 2 6.48 18.96 34.70
C GLU A 2 6.35 17.45 34.47
N LEU A 3 5.17 16.87 34.76
CA LEU A 3 4.91 15.43 34.54
C LEU A 3 5.07 15.03 33.06
N LEU A 4 4.47 15.80 32.14
CA LEU A 4 4.57 15.56 30.71
C LEU A 4 6.01 15.75 30.23
N ALA A 5 6.70 16.78 30.73
CA ALA A 5 8.08 17.07 30.36
C ALA A 5 9.03 15.91 30.74
N SER A 6 8.94 15.45 31.99
CA SER A 6 9.74 14.31 32.48
C SER A 6 9.48 13.02 31.68
N ARG A 7 8.21 12.67 31.46
CA ARG A 7 7.83 11.41 30.81
C ARG A 7 8.05 11.41 29.30
N LEU A 8 7.93 12.56 28.65
CA LEU A 8 8.19 12.72 27.22
C LEU A 8 9.67 13.07 26.92
N GLY A 9 10.48 13.33 27.95
CA GLY A 9 11.90 13.67 27.80
C GLY A 9 12.11 15.08 27.21
N LEU A 10 11.25 16.02 27.56
CA LEU A 10 11.39 17.43 27.16
C LEU A 10 12.18 18.20 28.22
N ASP A 11 12.95 19.18 27.76
CA ASP A 11 13.50 20.26 28.59
C ASP A 11 12.41 21.28 28.96
N GLU A 12 12.72 22.19 29.88
CA GLU A 12 11.77 23.22 30.33
C GLU A 12 11.27 24.09 29.17
N VAL A 13 12.17 24.45 28.25
CA VAL A 13 11.84 25.25 27.06
C VAL A 13 10.91 24.48 26.12
N GLY A 14 11.19 23.20 25.85
CA GLY A 14 10.35 22.35 25.01
C GLY A 14 8.96 22.10 25.63
N ALA A 15 8.88 21.96 26.95
CA ALA A 15 7.61 21.84 27.67
C ALA A 15 6.75 23.12 27.53
N LEU A 16 7.38 24.30 27.65
CA LEU A 16 6.71 25.58 27.45
C LEU A 16 6.23 25.75 26.00
N GLN A 17 7.07 25.43 25.01
CA GLN A 17 6.68 25.48 23.60
C GLN A 17 5.54 24.52 23.26
N LEU A 18 5.51 23.33 23.88
CA LEU A 18 4.43 22.37 23.69
C LEU A 18 3.10 22.96 24.19
N VAL A 19 3.12 23.58 25.37
CA VAL A 19 1.95 24.22 25.98
C VAL A 19 1.50 25.44 25.20
N GLU A 20 2.44 26.27 24.73
CA GLU A 20 2.16 27.44 23.90
C GLU A 20 1.42 27.04 22.62
N LYS A 21 1.91 26.00 21.94
CA LYS A 21 1.27 25.47 20.72
C LYS A 21 -0.04 24.73 20.99
N HIS A 22 -0.18 24.15 22.19
CA HIS A 22 -1.33 23.36 22.58
C HIS A 22 -1.86 23.79 23.95
N PRO A 23 -2.51 24.97 24.06
CA PRO A 23 -3.05 25.46 25.34
C PRO A 23 -4.09 24.52 25.97
N CYS A 24 -4.67 23.63 25.16
CA CYS A 24 -5.60 22.61 25.65
C CYS A 24 -4.99 21.67 26.69
N LEU A 25 -3.67 21.52 26.74
CA LEU A 25 -2.99 20.72 27.77
C LEU A 25 -3.10 21.35 29.16
N LEU A 26 -3.23 22.68 29.25
CA LEU A 26 -3.42 23.37 30.53
C LEU A 26 -4.85 23.27 31.05
N THR A 27 -5.81 22.99 30.17
CA THR A 27 -7.23 22.90 30.55
C THR A 27 -7.65 21.49 30.94
N GLN A 28 -6.75 20.50 30.86
CA GLN A 28 -7.04 19.14 31.26
C GLN A 28 -6.71 18.89 32.74
N GLU A 29 -7.50 18.01 33.36
CA GLU A 29 -7.19 17.46 34.68
C GLU A 29 -5.83 16.73 34.65
N PRO A 30 -4.90 17.02 35.58
CA PRO A 30 -3.57 16.39 35.59
C PRO A 30 -3.61 14.86 35.64
N GLY A 31 -4.53 14.27 36.43
CA GLY A 31 -4.67 12.81 36.52
C GLY A 31 -5.13 12.20 35.19
N ARG A 32 -5.98 12.89 34.44
CA ARG A 32 -6.37 12.47 33.09
C ARG A 32 -5.20 12.49 32.10
N LEU A 33 -4.36 13.52 32.13
CA LEU A 33 -3.16 13.58 31.29
C LEU A 33 -2.24 12.39 31.56
N GLU A 34 -2.06 12.04 32.82
CA GLU A 34 -1.27 10.88 33.24
C GLU A 34 -1.85 9.57 32.71
N ARG A 35 -3.15 9.31 32.94
CA ARG A 35 -3.82 8.09 32.47
C ARG A 35 -3.75 7.93 30.95
N VAL A 36 -3.94 9.02 30.20
CA VAL A 36 -3.85 8.98 28.73
C VAL A 36 -2.41 8.75 28.29
N LEU A 37 -1.42 9.38 28.94
CA LEU A 37 -0.02 9.18 28.63
C LEU A 37 0.42 7.74 28.89
N GLU A 38 0.01 7.16 30.01
CA GLU A 38 0.25 5.75 30.33
C GLU A 38 -0.40 4.81 29.32
N LEU A 39 -1.63 5.09 28.90
CA LEU A 39 -2.30 4.34 27.84
C LEU A 39 -1.50 4.36 26.53
N LEU A 40 -1.03 5.53 26.11
CA LEU A 40 -0.27 5.70 24.87
C LEU A 40 1.09 4.98 24.93
N LEU A 41 1.84 5.18 26.01
CA LEU A 41 3.15 4.54 26.20
C LEU A 41 3.01 3.02 26.36
N GLY A 42 2.01 2.55 27.11
CA GLY A 42 1.68 1.14 27.28
C GLY A 42 1.25 0.47 25.98
N ALA A 43 0.61 1.21 25.08
CA ALA A 43 0.28 0.76 23.72
C ALA A 43 1.47 0.79 22.74
N GLY A 44 2.67 1.16 23.20
CA GLY A 44 3.89 1.21 22.38
C GLY A 44 3.98 2.44 21.46
N VAL A 45 3.21 3.49 21.71
CA VAL A 45 3.30 4.75 20.94
C VAL A 45 4.59 5.48 21.32
N SER A 46 5.40 5.86 20.32
CA SER A 46 6.65 6.58 20.57
C SER A 46 6.41 7.99 21.10
N ARG A 47 7.33 8.50 21.92
CA ARG A 47 7.24 9.85 22.50
C ARG A 47 7.12 10.93 21.42
N GLU A 48 7.88 10.77 20.33
CA GLU A 48 7.85 11.67 19.19
C GLU A 48 6.49 11.66 18.48
N ALA A 49 5.82 10.50 18.43
CA ALA A 49 4.48 10.42 17.86
C ALA A 49 3.45 11.12 18.74
N ILE A 50 3.56 10.99 20.07
CA ILE A 50 2.69 11.69 21.04
C ILE A 50 2.88 13.21 20.91
N LEU A 51 4.13 13.68 20.87
CA LEU A 51 4.47 15.10 20.75
C LEU A 51 3.97 15.72 19.43
N LYS A 52 3.87 14.93 18.37
CA LYS A 52 3.33 15.38 17.07
C LYS A 52 1.81 15.46 17.04
N ASP A 53 1.10 14.79 17.96
CA ASP A 53 -0.37 14.84 18.03
C ASP A 53 -0.88 15.02 19.48
N PRO A 54 -0.61 16.17 20.14
CA PRO A 54 -1.05 16.41 21.52
C PRO A 54 -2.58 16.55 21.67
N TRP A 55 -3.31 16.66 20.55
CA TRP A 55 -4.77 16.68 20.57
C TRP A 55 -5.38 15.38 21.07
N VAL A 56 -4.63 14.27 21.02
CA VAL A 56 -5.03 12.98 21.58
C VAL A 56 -5.41 13.07 23.07
N PHE A 57 -4.81 14.01 23.81
CA PHE A 57 -5.12 14.24 25.22
C PHE A 57 -6.51 14.82 25.44
N ARG A 58 -7.27 15.24 24.43
CA ARG A 58 -8.66 15.73 24.59
C ARG A 58 -9.71 14.65 24.35
N HIS A 59 -9.32 13.49 23.84
CA HIS A 59 -10.25 12.45 23.42
C HIS A 59 -10.71 11.56 24.57
N ASN A 60 -11.90 10.98 24.44
CA ASN A 60 -12.50 10.15 25.47
C ASN A 60 -11.63 8.91 25.77
N GLU A 61 -11.24 8.74 27.04
CA GLU A 61 -10.34 7.67 27.50
C GLU A 61 -10.88 6.26 27.21
N GLU A 62 -12.18 6.03 27.42
CA GLU A 62 -12.82 4.73 27.21
C GLU A 62 -12.80 4.35 25.73
N VAL A 63 -13.13 5.30 24.86
CA VAL A 63 -13.06 5.11 23.40
C VAL A 63 -11.62 4.84 22.96
N MET A 64 -10.65 5.56 23.52
CA MET A 64 -9.24 5.33 23.23
C MET A 64 -8.79 3.92 23.65
N ARG A 65 -9.18 3.44 24.84
CA ARG A 65 -8.86 2.08 25.32
C ARG A 65 -9.42 1.01 24.40
N ALA A 66 -10.72 1.09 24.08
CA ALA A 66 -11.37 0.15 23.17
C ALA A 66 -10.68 0.11 21.79
N ARG A 67 -10.24 1.28 21.29
CA ARG A 67 -9.49 1.37 20.03
C ARG A 67 -8.09 0.81 20.12
N VAL A 68 -7.36 1.05 21.21
CA VAL A 68 -6.03 0.45 21.44
C VAL A 68 -6.13 -1.07 21.40
N GLU A 69 -7.12 -1.65 22.06
CA GLU A 69 -7.36 -3.09 22.05
C GLU A 69 -7.67 -3.61 20.64
N ARG A 70 -8.62 -2.98 19.93
CA ARG A 70 -8.99 -3.34 18.55
C ARG A 70 -7.79 -3.29 17.60
N VAL A 71 -6.98 -2.24 17.70
CA VAL A 71 -5.79 -2.01 16.86
C VAL A 71 -4.68 -3.02 17.18
N SER A 72 -4.48 -3.32 18.48
CA SER A 72 -3.51 -4.31 18.94
C SER A 72 -3.89 -5.73 18.52
N GLN A 73 -5.17 -6.09 18.60
CA GLN A 73 -5.70 -7.37 18.11
C GLN A 73 -5.51 -7.53 16.59
N ALA A 74 -5.61 -6.45 15.83
CA ALA A 74 -5.30 -6.44 14.39
C ALA A 74 -3.80 -6.54 14.08
N GLY A 75 -2.93 -6.47 15.09
CA GLY A 75 -1.48 -6.55 14.94
C GLY A 75 -0.88 -5.38 14.16
N THR A 76 -1.50 -4.20 14.20
CA THR A 76 -0.94 -2.97 13.61
C THR A 76 -0.40 -2.06 14.72
N PRO A 77 0.71 -1.34 14.50
CA PRO A 77 1.22 -0.38 15.48
C PRO A 77 0.21 0.73 15.76
N VAL A 78 -0.08 0.95 17.04
CA VAL A 78 -0.99 2.02 17.49
C VAL A 78 -0.38 3.38 17.18
N ARG A 79 -1.20 4.30 16.66
CA ARG A 79 -0.81 5.69 16.40
C ARG A 79 -1.84 6.66 16.99
N PRO A 80 -1.43 7.84 17.48
CA PRO A 80 -2.34 8.79 18.13
C PRO A 80 -3.58 9.15 17.30
N TRP A 81 -3.42 9.37 16.00
CA TRP A 81 -4.52 9.72 15.11
C TRP A 81 -5.61 8.63 15.04
N MET A 82 -5.25 7.35 15.23
CA MET A 82 -6.20 6.22 15.20
C MET A 82 -7.17 6.27 16.37
N LEU A 83 -6.73 6.84 17.49
CA LEU A 83 -7.49 6.91 18.72
C LEU A 83 -8.53 8.05 18.68
N ARG A 84 -8.39 8.97 17.71
CA ARG A 84 -9.25 10.16 17.59
C ARG A 84 -10.03 10.30 16.29
N CYS A 85 -9.69 9.52 15.25
CA CYS A 85 -10.33 9.63 13.94
C CYS A 85 -11.79 9.15 13.96
N PRO A 86 -12.62 9.48 12.96
CA PRO A 86 -13.93 8.86 12.78
C PRO A 86 -13.81 7.34 12.65
N GLU A 87 -14.82 6.59 13.10
CA GLU A 87 -14.80 5.11 13.09
C GLU A 87 -14.55 4.56 11.69
N GLU A 88 -15.23 5.09 10.66
CA GLU A 88 -15.02 4.71 9.26
C GLU A 88 -13.57 4.85 8.78
N THR A 89 -12.82 5.81 9.33
CA THR A 89 -11.41 6.01 8.98
C THR A 89 -10.54 4.94 9.63
N LEU A 90 -10.84 4.58 10.87
CA LEU A 90 -10.16 3.50 11.58
C LEU A 90 -10.42 2.16 10.88
N GLU A 91 -11.68 1.86 10.57
CA GLU A 91 -12.08 0.60 9.92
C GLU A 91 -11.40 0.43 8.57
N ARG A 92 -11.47 1.45 7.72
CA ARG A 92 -10.80 1.44 6.43
C ARG A 92 -9.28 1.28 6.55
N HIS A 93 -8.67 1.80 7.62
CA HIS A 93 -7.25 1.57 7.88
C HIS A 93 -6.97 0.11 8.25
N LEU A 94 -7.75 -0.46 9.16
CA LEU A 94 -7.62 -1.85 9.59
C LEU A 94 -7.86 -2.84 8.44
N GLU A 95 -8.86 -2.58 7.59
CA GLU A 95 -9.11 -3.36 6.37
C GLU A 95 -7.90 -3.33 5.42
N ARG A 96 -7.34 -2.14 5.16
CA ARG A 96 -6.16 -2.00 4.31
C ARG A 96 -4.94 -2.68 4.91
N TRP A 97 -4.76 -2.60 6.22
CA TRP A 97 -3.68 -3.27 6.93
C TRP A 97 -3.81 -4.79 6.82
N SER A 98 -4.99 -5.33 7.11
CA SER A 98 -5.31 -6.74 6.99
C SER A 98 -5.08 -7.25 5.56
N ALA A 99 -5.66 -6.56 4.57
CA ALA A 99 -5.47 -6.91 3.16
C ALA A 99 -3.98 -6.92 2.76
N ARG A 100 -3.20 -5.93 3.22
CA ARG A 100 -1.76 -5.86 2.98
C ARG A 100 -1.03 -7.05 3.61
N ARG A 101 -1.33 -7.39 4.87
CA ARG A 101 -0.72 -8.55 5.55
C ARG A 101 -1.05 -9.85 4.84
N THR A 102 -2.32 -10.07 4.48
CA THR A 102 -2.75 -11.24 3.70
C THR A 102 -2.05 -11.33 2.35
N ALA A 103 -1.82 -10.20 1.68
CA ALA A 103 -1.14 -10.18 0.40
C ALA A 103 0.37 -10.46 0.50
N LEU A 104 1.03 -9.95 1.53
CA LEU A 104 2.46 -10.19 1.77
C LEU A 104 2.73 -11.55 2.43
N GLY A 105 1.74 -12.17 3.07
CA GLY A 105 1.90 -13.48 3.71
C GLY A 105 3.05 -13.48 4.73
N PRO A 106 4.05 -14.37 4.60
CA PRO A 106 5.19 -14.42 5.53
C PRO A 106 6.22 -13.31 5.31
N HIS A 107 6.12 -12.54 4.21
CA HIS A 107 7.13 -11.53 3.87
C HIS A 107 6.94 -10.25 4.67
N THR A 108 8.05 -9.70 5.16
CA THR A 108 8.08 -8.46 5.94
C THR A 108 7.85 -7.22 5.08
N ASP A 109 8.32 -7.23 3.83
CA ASP A 109 8.21 -6.11 2.91
C ASP A 109 7.81 -6.53 1.49
N THR A 110 7.42 -5.53 0.69
CA THR A 110 7.02 -5.73 -0.71
C THR A 110 8.20 -6.16 -1.59
N LEU A 111 9.45 -5.83 -1.21
CA LEU A 111 10.64 -6.14 -2.00
C LEU A 111 10.98 -7.63 -1.93
N HIS A 112 10.99 -8.22 -0.74
CA HIS A 112 11.17 -9.66 -0.55
C HIS A 112 10.03 -10.43 -1.19
N TYR A 113 8.79 -9.96 -1.01
CA TYR A 113 7.63 -10.54 -1.70
C TYR A 113 7.83 -10.57 -3.23
N LEU A 114 8.26 -9.45 -3.82
CA LEU A 114 8.52 -9.38 -5.26
C LEU A 114 9.69 -10.27 -5.70
N ALA A 115 10.77 -10.30 -4.93
CA ALA A 115 11.96 -11.09 -5.25
C ALA A 115 11.61 -12.58 -5.34
N GLU A 116 10.85 -13.07 -4.36
CA GLU A 116 10.38 -14.45 -4.36
C GLU A 116 9.40 -14.74 -5.51
N ARG A 117 8.38 -13.89 -5.66
CA ARG A 117 7.35 -14.08 -6.71
C ARG A 117 7.91 -13.98 -8.13
N LEU A 118 8.95 -13.17 -8.33
CA LEU A 118 9.64 -12.98 -9.61
C LEU A 118 10.87 -13.90 -9.76
N ARG A 119 11.15 -14.77 -8.79
CA ARG A 119 12.32 -15.68 -8.77
C ARG A 119 13.65 -14.97 -9.07
N CYS A 120 13.83 -13.79 -8.49
CA CYS A 120 15.03 -12.98 -8.70
C CYS A 120 15.61 -12.48 -7.38
N SER A 121 16.85 -11.98 -7.40
CA SER A 121 17.51 -11.48 -6.19
C SER A 121 16.89 -10.17 -5.72
N GLY A 122 16.93 -9.91 -4.41
CA GLY A 122 16.46 -8.63 -3.85
C GLY A 122 17.20 -7.42 -4.44
N ALA A 123 18.48 -7.57 -4.80
CA ALA A 123 19.25 -6.54 -5.49
C ALA A 123 18.69 -6.25 -6.89
N TYR A 124 18.25 -7.28 -7.61
CA TYR A 124 17.63 -7.12 -8.93
C TYR A 124 16.27 -6.44 -8.84
N VAL A 125 15.45 -6.78 -7.84
CA VAL A 125 14.17 -6.06 -7.60
C VAL A 125 14.40 -4.59 -7.29
N ARG A 126 15.43 -4.25 -6.50
CA ARG A 126 15.80 -2.86 -6.25
C ARG A 126 16.18 -2.14 -7.54
N PHE A 127 17.00 -2.78 -8.38
CA PHE A 127 17.32 -2.24 -9.71
C PHE A 127 16.08 -2.01 -10.59
N LEU A 128 15.10 -2.94 -10.56
CA LEU A 128 13.81 -2.75 -11.25
C LEU A 128 13.01 -1.58 -10.66
N ALA A 129 13.01 -1.43 -9.33
CA ALA A 129 12.35 -0.34 -8.63
C ALA A 129 13.01 1.02 -8.92
N ASP A 130 14.33 1.09 -9.06
CA ASP A 130 15.04 2.31 -9.42
C ASP A 130 14.69 2.76 -10.85
N ARG A 131 14.58 1.81 -11.79
CA ARG A 131 14.14 2.08 -13.16
C ARG A 131 12.64 2.34 -13.29
N ASN A 132 11.85 1.88 -12.32
CA ASN A 132 10.41 2.11 -12.25
C ASN A 132 9.96 2.45 -10.83
N PRO A 133 10.15 3.71 -10.38
CA PRO A 133 9.85 4.12 -9.01
C PRO A 133 8.38 3.89 -8.60
N ARG A 134 7.46 3.86 -9.58
CA ARG A 134 6.04 3.59 -9.32
C ARG A 134 5.83 2.19 -8.73
N LEU A 135 6.75 1.25 -8.93
CA LEU A 135 6.66 -0.10 -8.37
C LEU A 135 6.58 -0.07 -6.83
N LEU A 136 7.30 0.84 -6.18
CA LEU A 136 7.34 0.98 -4.72
C LEU A 136 6.07 1.61 -4.14
N THR A 137 5.32 2.35 -4.96
CA THR A 137 4.08 3.02 -4.52
C THR A 137 2.84 2.13 -4.59
N ILE A 138 2.93 0.97 -5.23
CA ILE A 138 1.80 0.07 -5.42
C ILE A 138 1.55 -0.68 -4.11
N ASN A 139 0.29 -0.73 -3.69
CA ASN A 139 -0.12 -1.52 -2.54
C ASN A 139 0.03 -3.03 -2.82
N ALA A 140 0.56 -3.76 -1.84
CA ALA A 140 0.81 -5.20 -1.95
C ALA A 140 -0.40 -6.03 -2.43
N PRO A 141 -1.66 -5.75 -2.01
CA PRO A 141 -2.82 -6.50 -2.51
C PRO A 141 -3.03 -6.38 -4.03
N LYS A 142 -2.89 -5.17 -4.57
CA LYS A 142 -3.00 -4.95 -6.03
C LYS A 142 -1.87 -5.63 -6.76
N LEU A 143 -0.65 -5.55 -6.22
CA LEU A 143 0.52 -6.18 -6.81
C LEU A 143 0.34 -7.70 -6.88
N LYS A 144 -0.17 -8.32 -5.80
CA LYS A 144 -0.54 -9.73 -5.77
C LYS A 144 -1.57 -10.07 -6.85
N GLN A 145 -2.67 -9.32 -6.94
CA GLN A 145 -3.71 -9.54 -7.95
C GLN A 145 -3.16 -9.46 -9.38
N VAL A 146 -2.30 -8.48 -9.66
CA VAL A 146 -1.69 -8.34 -11.00
C VAL A 146 -0.75 -9.50 -11.31
N LEU A 147 0.11 -9.92 -10.37
CA LEU A 147 0.99 -11.06 -10.56
C LEU A 147 0.22 -12.36 -10.72
N ASP A 148 -0.80 -12.59 -9.89
CA ASP A 148 -1.66 -13.78 -9.97
C ASP A 148 -2.38 -13.83 -11.33
N LEU A 149 -2.91 -12.70 -11.81
CA LEU A 149 -3.50 -12.59 -13.14
C LEU A 149 -2.48 -12.95 -14.23
N LEU A 150 -1.29 -12.37 -14.20
CA LEU A 150 -0.28 -12.63 -15.23
C LEU A 150 0.14 -14.12 -15.22
N PHE A 151 0.41 -14.69 -14.06
CA PHE A 151 0.84 -16.09 -13.97
C PHE A 151 -0.29 -17.07 -14.35
N ALA A 152 -1.53 -16.79 -13.96
CA ALA A 152 -2.69 -17.57 -14.39
C ALA A 152 -2.91 -17.53 -15.92
N ASN A 153 -2.44 -16.46 -16.58
CA ASN A 153 -2.47 -16.35 -18.02
C ASN A 153 -1.22 -16.92 -18.71
N GLY A 154 -0.31 -17.57 -17.98
CA GLY A 154 0.85 -18.27 -18.52
C GLY A 154 2.14 -17.45 -18.63
N TYR A 155 2.16 -16.20 -18.15
CA TYR A 155 3.39 -15.42 -18.14
C TYR A 155 4.38 -15.96 -17.11
N THR A 156 5.65 -15.99 -17.49
CA THR A 156 6.74 -16.40 -16.60
C THR A 156 7.28 -15.22 -15.79
N PRO A 157 7.85 -15.47 -14.60
CA PRO A 157 8.54 -14.45 -13.81
C PRO A 157 9.56 -13.63 -14.62
N GLU A 158 10.33 -14.30 -15.46
CA GLU A 158 11.39 -13.71 -16.30
C GLU A 158 10.79 -12.73 -17.32
N GLN A 159 9.66 -13.09 -17.95
CA GLN A 159 8.94 -12.18 -18.85
C GLN A 159 8.42 -10.94 -18.11
N VAL A 160 7.92 -11.09 -16.89
CA VAL A 160 7.44 -9.94 -16.09
C VAL A 160 8.60 -9.04 -15.69
N CYS A 161 9.78 -9.59 -15.36
CA CYS A 161 11.00 -8.84 -15.08
C CYS A 161 11.47 -7.99 -16.26
N LEU A 162 11.28 -8.47 -17.51
CA LEU A 162 11.61 -7.69 -18.71
C LEU A 162 10.66 -6.50 -18.92
N PHE A 163 9.42 -6.60 -18.43
CA PHE A 163 8.39 -5.58 -18.60
C PHE A 163 7.77 -5.12 -17.26
N PRO A 164 8.57 -4.62 -16.30
CA PRO A 164 8.12 -4.38 -14.92
C PRO A 164 7.05 -3.28 -14.82
N ARG A 165 6.91 -2.43 -15.84
CA ARG A 165 5.84 -1.41 -15.92
C ARG A 165 4.43 -2.00 -15.97
N VAL A 166 4.29 -3.24 -16.44
CA VAL A 166 2.99 -3.93 -16.47
C VAL A 166 2.39 -4.05 -15.06
N LEU A 167 3.22 -4.17 -14.02
CA LEU A 167 2.80 -4.27 -12.62
C LEU A 167 2.09 -2.99 -12.13
N SER A 168 2.35 -1.85 -12.78
CA SER A 168 1.73 -0.56 -12.44
C SER A 168 0.34 -0.37 -13.07
N CYS A 169 -0.05 -1.23 -14.02
CA CYS A 169 -1.37 -1.15 -14.65
C CYS A 169 -2.50 -1.46 -13.66
N SER A 170 -3.72 -1.02 -13.97
CA SER A 170 -4.91 -1.45 -13.24
C SER A 170 -5.33 -2.85 -13.68
N LEU A 171 -5.88 -3.64 -12.76
CA LEU A 171 -6.34 -5.01 -13.03
C LEU A 171 -7.34 -5.04 -14.20
N GLY A 172 -8.39 -4.21 -14.14
CA GLY A 172 -9.39 -4.13 -15.21
C GLY A 172 -8.83 -3.69 -16.57
N ARG A 173 -7.72 -2.93 -16.61
CA ARG A 173 -7.04 -2.64 -17.89
C ARG A 173 -6.38 -3.89 -18.44
N LEU A 174 -5.68 -4.65 -17.60
CA LEU A 174 -5.00 -5.87 -18.01
C LEU A 174 -6.00 -6.92 -18.50
N GLU A 175 -7.08 -7.15 -17.75
CA GLU A 175 -8.15 -8.08 -18.11
C GLU A 175 -8.79 -7.72 -19.46
N ARG A 176 -9.22 -6.46 -19.63
CA ARG A 176 -9.80 -5.98 -20.89
C ARG A 176 -8.84 -6.18 -22.07
N ARG A 177 -7.56 -5.87 -21.88
CA ARG A 177 -6.57 -5.97 -22.97
C ARG A 177 -6.22 -7.41 -23.29
N LEU A 178 -6.12 -8.28 -22.29
CA LEU A 178 -5.91 -9.71 -22.47
C LEU A 178 -7.08 -10.35 -23.23
N SER A 179 -8.33 -10.06 -22.82
CA SER A 179 -9.51 -10.58 -23.52
C SER A 179 -9.60 -10.07 -24.95
N THR A 180 -9.35 -8.77 -25.16
CA THR A 180 -9.32 -8.18 -26.51
C THR A 180 -8.27 -8.84 -27.39
N LEU A 181 -7.03 -9.01 -26.91
CA LEU A 181 -5.95 -9.58 -27.70
C LEU A 181 -6.15 -11.07 -28.02
N ARG A 182 -6.84 -11.81 -27.13
CA ARG A 182 -7.21 -13.22 -27.36
C ARG A 182 -8.34 -13.40 -28.35
N ALA A 183 -9.28 -12.46 -28.39
CA ALA A 183 -10.38 -12.47 -29.35
C ALA A 183 -9.96 -12.09 -30.77
N LEU A 184 -8.71 -11.65 -30.98
CA LEU A 184 -8.23 -11.28 -32.31
C LEU A 184 -7.87 -12.53 -33.14
N PRO A 185 -8.26 -12.55 -34.43
CA PRO A 185 -7.88 -13.62 -35.34
C PRO A 185 -6.35 -13.69 -35.50
N GLY A 186 -5.81 -14.91 -35.58
CA GLY A 186 -4.37 -15.15 -35.63
C GLY A 186 -3.67 -15.18 -34.27
N ALA A 187 -4.37 -14.90 -33.16
CA ALA A 187 -3.92 -15.30 -31.84
C ALA A 187 -4.08 -16.82 -31.72
N GLY A 188 -3.02 -17.58 -32.05
CA GLY A 188 -3.01 -19.01 -31.76
C GLY A 188 -3.34 -19.24 -30.29
N GLU A 189 -4.07 -20.30 -29.97
CA GLU A 189 -4.51 -20.63 -28.59
C GLU A 189 -3.34 -20.70 -27.60
N SER A 190 -2.12 -20.95 -28.11
CA SER A 190 -0.87 -21.03 -27.35
C SER A 190 -0.03 -19.75 -27.31
N THR A 191 -0.38 -18.69 -28.07
CA THR A 191 0.45 -17.49 -28.18
C THR A 191 0.06 -16.44 -27.13
N LEU A 192 0.94 -16.24 -26.15
CA LEU A 192 0.73 -15.22 -25.11
C LEU A 192 0.74 -13.80 -25.69
N PRO A 193 -0.22 -12.93 -25.31
CA PRO A 193 -0.20 -11.53 -25.69
C PRO A 193 1.09 -10.82 -25.21
N SER A 194 1.61 -9.86 -25.97
CA SER A 194 2.83 -9.15 -25.57
C SER A 194 2.59 -8.25 -24.34
N LEU A 195 3.40 -8.41 -23.29
CA LEU A 195 3.36 -7.55 -22.10
C LEU A 195 3.61 -6.07 -22.43
N TYR A 196 4.39 -5.80 -23.48
CA TYR A 196 4.58 -4.45 -24.00
C TYR A 196 3.26 -3.81 -24.43
N LEU A 197 2.42 -4.55 -25.17
CA LEU A 197 1.10 -4.07 -25.62
C LEU A 197 0.13 -3.90 -24.44
N LEU A 198 0.23 -4.74 -23.42
CA LEU A 198 -0.59 -4.57 -22.20
C LEU A 198 -0.25 -3.26 -21.47
N ASN A 199 1.00 -2.82 -21.51
CA ASN A 199 1.45 -1.55 -20.93
C ASN A 199 1.37 -0.35 -21.90
N ALA A 200 1.15 -0.56 -23.20
CA ALA A 200 1.15 0.49 -24.21
C ALA A 200 0.09 1.57 -23.96
N THR A 201 0.24 2.74 -24.59
CA THR A 201 -0.83 3.75 -24.56
C THR A 201 -2.09 3.23 -25.24
N GLU A 202 -3.26 3.81 -24.95
CA GLU A 202 -4.51 3.36 -25.58
C GLU A 202 -4.46 3.51 -27.12
N LYS A 203 -3.85 4.59 -27.63
CA LYS A 203 -3.68 4.82 -29.07
C LYS A 203 -2.82 3.73 -29.71
N GLU A 204 -1.70 3.37 -29.09
CA GLU A 204 -0.81 2.30 -29.59
C GLU A 204 -1.48 0.94 -29.52
N PHE A 205 -2.20 0.64 -28.43
CA PHE A 205 -2.94 -0.60 -28.26
C PHE A 205 -3.99 -0.76 -29.37
N VAL A 206 -4.83 0.25 -29.59
CA VAL A 206 -5.86 0.23 -30.66
C VAL A 206 -5.21 0.11 -32.04
N ARG A 207 -4.12 0.83 -32.30
CA ARG A 207 -3.39 0.72 -33.57
C ARG A 207 -2.82 -0.68 -33.79
N ALA A 208 -2.29 -1.32 -32.75
CA ALA A 208 -1.79 -2.69 -32.81
C ALA A 208 -2.93 -3.70 -33.11
N CYS A 209 -4.07 -3.57 -32.43
CA CYS A 209 -5.24 -4.41 -32.70
C CYS A 209 -5.75 -4.26 -34.14
N ARG A 210 -5.86 -3.01 -34.64
CA ARG A 210 -6.28 -2.74 -36.03
C ARG A 210 -5.34 -3.35 -37.06
N ARG A 211 -4.01 -3.26 -36.85
CA ARG A 211 -3.03 -3.87 -37.77
C ARG A 211 -3.21 -5.38 -37.89
N ARG A 212 -3.36 -6.08 -36.76
CA ARG A 212 -3.61 -7.53 -36.74
C ARG A 212 -4.88 -7.94 -37.49
N LEU A 213 -5.94 -7.15 -37.38
CA LEU A 213 -7.18 -7.39 -38.12
C LEU A 213 -7.01 -7.21 -39.63
N LEU A 214 -6.26 -6.19 -40.07
CA LEU A 214 -6.01 -5.92 -41.49
C LEU A 214 -5.11 -6.97 -42.14
N GLU A 215 -4.06 -7.41 -41.44
CA GLU A 215 -3.14 -8.46 -41.90
C GLU A 215 -3.88 -9.78 -42.19
N GLN A 216 -4.85 -10.14 -41.34
CA GLN A 216 -5.70 -11.31 -41.56
C GLN A 216 -6.65 -11.16 -42.75
N GLN A 217 -7.27 -9.99 -42.93
CA GLN A 217 -8.15 -9.74 -44.09
C GLN A 217 -7.40 -9.76 -45.42
N GLN A 218 -6.12 -9.40 -45.43
CA GLN A 218 -5.27 -9.50 -46.61
C GLN A 218 -4.90 -10.96 -46.93
N TYR A 219 -4.63 -11.77 -45.91
CA TYR A 219 -4.34 -13.20 -46.06
C TYR A 219 -5.56 -13.98 -46.59
N SER A 220 -6.77 -13.72 -46.07
CA SER A 220 -8.01 -14.37 -46.53
C SER A 220 -8.50 -13.93 -47.93
N ARG A 221 -7.91 -12.89 -48.53
CA ARG A 221 -8.23 -12.43 -49.89
C ARG A 221 -7.26 -12.94 -50.95
N GLN A 222 -6.13 -13.52 -50.54
CA GLN A 222 -5.08 -14.01 -51.44
C GLN A 222 -5.00 -15.54 -51.54
N GLY A 223 -5.76 -16.28 -50.71
CA GLY A 223 -5.96 -17.73 -50.81
C GLY A 223 -7.39 -18.04 -51.21
#